data_AF-A0AAT9QML3-F1
#
_entry.id   AF-A0AAT9QML3-F1
#
_cell.length_a   1.000
_cell.length_b   1.000
_cell.length_c   1.000
_cell.angle_alpha   90.00
_cell.angle_beta   90.00
_cell.angle_gamma   90.00
#
_symmetry.space_group_name_H-M   'P 1'
#
loop_
_entity.id
_entity.type
_entity.pdbx_description
1 polymer ?
#
loop_
_entity_poly.entity_id
_entity_poly.type
_entity_poly.pdbx_seq_one_letter_code
_entity_poly.pdbx_strand_id
1 'polypeptide(L)'
;MVDNGEATVEQIDLAITDGPGLRWPIQGPMLTFHLAGGEGGMAHMLDHFGPSLKSPWTRLDAPELTPALRNAVIAGCDEEVADRSFLELVAERDEAIIAIRNAVAAVKSAQK
;
A
#
# COMPACT_ATOMS: atom_id res chain seq x y z
N MET A 1 -6.56 8.39 -10.55
CA MET A 1 -7.76 7.66 -10.09
C MET A 1 -8.81 8.63 -9.57
N VAL A 2 -8.53 9.43 -8.52
CA VAL A 2 -9.46 10.48 -8.04
C VAL A 2 -9.88 11.45 -9.15
N ASP A 3 -8.92 11.98 -9.91
CA ASP A 3 -9.20 12.92 -11.02
C ASP A 3 -10.14 12.33 -12.10
N ASN A 4 -10.04 11.02 -12.33
CA ASN A 4 -10.87 10.31 -13.31
C ASN A 4 -12.17 9.75 -12.71
N GLY A 5 -12.46 10.02 -11.42
CA GLY A 5 -13.61 9.46 -10.71
C GLY A 5 -13.60 7.94 -10.58
N GLU A 6 -12.42 7.31 -10.65
CA GLU A 6 -12.27 5.85 -10.64
C GLU A 6 -12.14 5.25 -9.24
N ALA A 7 -11.72 6.05 -8.27
CA ALA A 7 -11.64 5.67 -6.87
C ALA A 7 -11.72 6.90 -5.96
N THR A 8 -12.30 6.73 -4.78
CA THR A 8 -12.23 7.69 -3.67
C THR A 8 -10.87 7.62 -2.97
N VAL A 9 -10.59 8.57 -2.08
CA VAL A 9 -9.39 8.53 -1.21
C VAL A 9 -9.40 7.26 -0.35
N GLU A 10 -10.52 6.96 0.32
CA GLU A 10 -10.74 5.73 1.10
C GLU A 10 -10.38 4.47 0.30
N GLN A 11 -10.90 4.35 -0.91
CA GLN A 11 -10.71 3.16 -1.74
C GLN A 11 -9.23 2.97 -2.13
N ILE A 12 -8.49 4.06 -2.32
CA ILE A 12 -7.06 4.01 -2.61
C ILE A 12 -6.30 3.54 -1.37
N ASP A 13 -6.60 4.09 -0.20
CA ASP A 13 -5.95 3.69 1.06
C ASP A 13 -6.27 2.24 1.43
N LEU A 14 -7.54 1.83 1.26
CA LEU A 14 -7.98 0.46 1.49
C LEU A 14 -7.30 -0.53 0.53
N ALA A 15 -7.16 -0.17 -0.76
CA ALA A 15 -6.48 -1.01 -1.74
C ALA A 15 -5.02 -1.30 -1.37
N ILE A 16 -4.37 -0.42 -0.60
CA ILE A 16 -3.02 -0.64 -0.08
C ILE A 16 -3.07 -1.42 1.24
N THR A 17 -3.84 -0.93 2.22
CA THR A 17 -3.85 -1.47 3.59
C THR A 17 -4.42 -2.89 3.67
N ASP A 18 -5.45 -3.21 2.87
CA ASP A 18 -6.05 -4.55 2.75
C ASP A 18 -5.53 -5.36 1.56
N GLY A 19 -4.59 -4.80 0.81
CA GLY A 19 -3.97 -5.44 -0.34
C GLY A 19 -2.49 -5.77 -0.10
N PRO A 20 -1.58 -5.26 -0.96
CA PRO A 20 -0.17 -5.59 -0.88
C PRO A 20 0.52 -5.00 0.37
N GLY A 21 -0.07 -4.01 1.06
CA GLY A 21 0.54 -3.35 2.22
C GLY A 21 0.74 -4.29 3.40
N LEU A 22 -0.14 -5.28 3.59
CA LEU A 22 -0.04 -6.27 4.68
C LEU A 22 1.29 -7.03 4.71
N ARG A 23 1.95 -7.21 3.56
CA ARG A 23 3.23 -7.94 3.48
C ARG A 23 4.43 -7.10 3.85
N TRP A 24 4.34 -5.77 3.74
CA TRP A 24 5.49 -4.86 3.89
C TRP A 24 6.04 -4.74 5.32
N PRO A 25 5.24 -4.85 6.39
CA PRO A 25 5.77 -4.95 7.75
C PRO A 25 6.57 -6.24 8.01
N ILE A 26 6.40 -7.26 7.17
CA ILE A 26 6.93 -8.61 7.38
C ILE A 26 8.16 -8.84 6.48
N GLN A 27 8.07 -8.43 5.20
CA GLN A 27 9.08 -8.68 4.17
C GLN A 27 9.25 -7.47 3.23
N GLY A 28 10.51 -7.13 2.96
CA GLY A 28 10.87 -6.15 1.94
C GLY A 28 10.63 -6.66 0.51
N PRO A 29 10.68 -5.76 -0.49
CA PRO A 29 10.26 -6.06 -1.86
C PRO A 29 11.04 -7.21 -2.52
N MET A 30 12.34 -7.35 -2.24
CA MET A 30 13.16 -8.39 -2.87
C MET A 30 12.74 -9.80 -2.48
N LEU A 31 12.49 -10.05 -1.19
CA LEU A 31 12.05 -11.37 -0.74
C LEU A 31 10.59 -11.62 -1.14
N THR A 32 9.73 -10.59 -1.13
CA THR A 32 8.38 -10.79 -1.64
C THR A 32 8.37 -11.12 -3.14
N PHE A 33 9.22 -10.48 -3.93
CA PHE A 33 9.36 -10.81 -5.35
C PHE A 33 9.98 -12.19 -5.56
N HIS A 34 10.92 -12.61 -4.72
CA HIS A 34 11.40 -13.98 -4.74
C HIS A 34 10.24 -14.97 -4.55
N LEU A 35 9.37 -14.73 -3.56
CA LEU A 35 8.19 -15.58 -3.31
C LEU A 35 7.13 -15.47 -4.42
N ALA A 36 6.99 -14.32 -5.09
CA ALA A 36 6.12 -14.16 -6.24
C ALA A 36 6.53 -15.03 -7.44
N GLY A 37 7.81 -15.42 -7.51
CA GLY A 37 8.30 -16.41 -8.48
C GLY A 37 7.98 -17.87 -8.10
N GLY A 38 7.29 -18.12 -6.99
CA GLY A 38 7.00 -19.47 -6.51
C GLY A 38 8.26 -20.25 -6.14
N GLU A 39 8.25 -21.58 -6.34
CA GLU A 39 9.40 -22.44 -6.03
C GLU A 39 10.66 -22.11 -6.84
N GLY A 40 10.51 -21.49 -8.02
CA GLY A 40 11.62 -21.02 -8.85
C GLY A 40 12.27 -19.71 -8.36
N GLY A 41 11.70 -19.09 -7.33
CA GLY A 41 12.25 -17.91 -6.68
C GLY A 41 12.41 -16.71 -7.61
N MET A 42 13.36 -15.84 -7.26
CA MET A 42 13.64 -14.61 -8.00
C MET A 42 13.99 -14.83 -9.48
N ALA A 43 14.67 -15.93 -9.82
CA ALA A 43 15.00 -16.23 -11.22
C ALA A 43 13.73 -16.42 -12.05
N HIS A 44 12.81 -17.27 -11.58
CA HIS A 44 11.53 -17.47 -12.25
C HIS A 44 10.68 -16.19 -12.26
N MET A 45 10.68 -15.40 -11.17
CA MET A 45 10.01 -14.09 -11.15
C MET A 45 10.51 -13.19 -12.28
N LEU A 46 11.83 -13.04 -12.42
CA LEU A 46 12.43 -12.17 -13.43
C LEU A 46 12.20 -12.68 -14.86
N ASP A 47 12.28 -13.99 -15.09
CA ASP A 47 12.02 -14.57 -16.42
C ASP A 47 10.53 -14.40 -16.81
N HIS A 48 9.63 -14.56 -15.86
CA HIS A 48 8.18 -14.49 -16.10
C HIS A 48 7.66 -13.05 -16.20
N PHE A 49 7.98 -12.20 -15.22
CA PHE A 49 7.45 -10.83 -15.10
C PHE A 49 8.41 -9.76 -15.62
N GLY A 50 9.68 -10.09 -15.86
CA GLY A 50 10.66 -9.15 -16.44
C GLY A 50 10.20 -8.48 -17.75
N PRO A 51 9.53 -9.19 -18.68
CA PRO A 51 8.97 -8.55 -19.87
C PRO A 51 7.97 -7.42 -19.55
N SER A 52 7.19 -7.56 -18.48
CA SER A 52 6.19 -6.57 -18.04
C SER A 52 6.81 -5.30 -17.45
N LEU A 53 8.10 -5.29 -17.11
CA LEU A 53 8.78 -4.06 -16.65
C LEU A 53 8.81 -2.96 -17.72
N LYS A 54 8.60 -3.33 -18.98
CA LYS A 54 8.49 -2.39 -20.12
C LYS A 54 7.05 -2.04 -20.44
N SER A 55 6.06 -2.70 -19.83
CA SER A 55 4.65 -2.39 -20.02
C SER A 55 4.30 -1.07 -19.32
N PRO A 56 3.28 -0.34 -19.81
CA PRO A 56 2.76 0.81 -19.09
C PRO A 56 2.25 0.34 -17.71
N TRP A 57 2.79 0.95 -16.65
CA TRP A 57 2.42 0.63 -15.26
C TRP A 57 0.96 0.93 -14.93
N THR A 58 0.38 1.87 -15.67
CA THR A 58 -1.02 2.25 -15.59
C THR A 58 -1.48 2.75 -16.96
N ARG A 59 -2.78 2.67 -17.22
CA ARG A 59 -3.42 3.31 -18.38
C ARG A 59 -3.66 4.81 -18.17
N LEU A 60 -3.38 5.33 -16.98
CA LEU A 60 -3.62 6.73 -16.61
C LEU A 60 -2.36 7.56 -16.82
N ASP A 61 -2.52 8.71 -17.44
CA ASP A 61 -1.51 9.77 -17.38
C ASP A 61 -1.61 10.50 -16.03
N ALA A 62 -0.48 11.03 -15.55
CA ALA A 62 -0.47 11.85 -14.34
C ALA A 62 -1.23 13.16 -14.62
N PRO A 63 -2.29 13.50 -13.85
CA PRO A 63 -3.05 14.72 -14.07
C PRO A 63 -2.26 15.92 -13.56
N GLU A 64 -2.50 17.09 -14.14
CA GLU A 64 -2.07 18.37 -13.56
C GLU A 64 -2.80 18.59 -12.23
N LEU A 65 -2.09 19.12 -11.23
CA LEU A 65 -2.69 19.43 -9.93
C LEU A 65 -3.53 20.71 -10.02
N THR A 66 -4.74 20.58 -10.54
CA THR A 66 -5.71 21.68 -10.62
C THR A 66 -6.29 22.00 -9.24
N PRO A 67 -6.85 23.21 -9.04
CA PRO A 67 -7.58 23.53 -7.81
C PRO A 67 -8.76 22.58 -7.55
N ALA A 68 -9.42 22.10 -8.60
CA ALA A 68 -10.52 21.15 -8.47
C ALA A 68 -10.04 19.79 -7.95
N LEU A 69 -8.99 19.22 -8.56
CA LEU A 69 -8.40 17.96 -8.11
C LEU A 69 -7.86 18.07 -6.68
N ARG A 70 -7.16 19.16 -6.38
CA ARG A 70 -6.67 19.44 -5.02
C ARG A 70 -7.82 19.41 -4.00
N ASN A 71 -8.91 20.11 -4.29
CA ASN A 71 -10.06 20.17 -3.38
C ASN A 71 -10.79 18.83 -3.27
N ALA A 72 -10.85 18.04 -4.34
CA ALA A 72 -11.43 16.70 -4.30
C ALA A 72 -10.64 15.75 -3.40
N VAL A 73 -9.30 15.78 -3.47
CA VAL A 73 -8.45 14.99 -2.57
C VAL A 73 -8.58 15.47 -1.13
N ILE A 74 -8.63 16.78 -0.87
CA ILE A 74 -8.86 17.33 0.48
C ILE A 74 -10.19 16.86 1.04
N ALA A 75 -11.28 17.01 0.28
CA ALA A 75 -12.59 16.58 0.73
C ALA A 75 -12.63 15.08 1.04
N GLY A 76 -12.00 14.25 0.19
CA GLY A 76 -11.88 12.81 0.46
C GLY A 76 -11.05 12.51 1.71
N CYS A 77 -9.98 13.26 1.99
CA CYS A 77 -9.24 13.13 3.25
C CYS A 77 -10.07 13.60 4.45
N ASP A 78 -10.84 14.68 4.33
CA ASP A 78 -11.70 15.18 5.42
C ASP A 78 -12.81 14.17 5.74
N GLU A 79 -13.39 13.52 4.71
CA GLU A 79 -14.33 12.41 4.85
C GLU A 79 -13.69 11.22 5.59
N GLU A 80 -12.49 10.82 5.17
CA GLU A 80 -11.73 9.76 5.83
C GLU A 80 -11.42 10.10 7.30
N VAL A 81 -10.91 11.30 7.57
CA VAL A 81 -10.61 11.77 8.94
C VAL A 81 -11.87 11.75 9.82
N ALA A 82 -13.01 12.11 9.24
CA ALA A 82 -14.29 12.26 9.94
C ALA A 82 -14.14 13.20 11.14
N ASP A 83 -14.57 12.78 12.33
CA ASP A 83 -14.52 13.60 13.55
C ASP A 83 -13.22 13.45 14.35
N ARG A 84 -12.22 12.72 13.82
CA ARG A 84 -10.97 12.41 14.55
C ARG A 84 -9.96 13.54 14.44
N SER A 85 -9.30 13.85 15.55
CA SER A 85 -8.17 14.79 15.57
C SER A 85 -6.91 14.16 14.98
N PHE A 86 -5.99 15.01 14.52
CA PHE A 86 -4.67 14.58 14.09
C PHE A 86 -3.94 13.73 15.15
N LEU A 87 -4.05 14.09 16.43
CA LEU A 87 -3.38 13.37 17.52
C LEU A 87 -4.00 11.99 17.75
N GLU A 88 -5.32 11.84 17.59
CA GLU A 88 -6.00 10.54 17.65
C GLU A 88 -5.55 9.63 16.51
N LEU A 89 -5.51 10.13 15.27
CA LEU A 89 -5.04 9.37 14.11
C LEU A 89 -3.59 8.93 14.25
N VAL A 90 -2.72 9.79 14.79
CA VAL A 90 -1.32 9.45 15.07
C VAL A 90 -1.23 8.38 16.15
N ALA A 91 -2.00 8.50 17.23
CA ALA A 91 -2.03 7.50 18.30
C ALA A 91 -2.52 6.15 17.79
N GLU A 92 -3.61 6.13 17.02
CA GLU A 92 -4.16 4.92 16.37
C GLU A 92 -3.10 4.22 15.49
N ARG A 93 -2.42 5.00 14.63
CA ARG A 93 -1.34 4.49 13.78
C ARG A 93 -0.20 3.89 14.60
N ASP A 94 0.26 4.59 15.63
CA ASP A 94 1.41 4.16 16.42
C ASP A 94 1.09 2.91 17.25
N GLU A 95 -0.12 2.82 17.80
CA GLU A 95 -0.63 1.61 18.47
C GLU A 95 -0.67 0.42 17.51
N ALA A 96 -1.19 0.60 16.28
CA ALA A 96 -1.24 -0.45 15.26
C ALA A 96 0.17 -0.91 14.86
N ILE A 97 1.12 0.01 14.67
CA ILE A 97 2.52 -0.31 14.36
C ILE A 97 3.15 -1.15 15.47
N ILE A 98 2.93 -0.79 16.74
CA ILE A 98 3.44 -1.54 17.89
C ILE A 98 2.83 -2.95 17.90
N ALA A 99 1.51 -3.07 17.71
CA ALA A 99 0.83 -4.36 17.66
C ALA A 99 1.39 -5.27 16.57
N ILE A 100 1.54 -4.76 15.35
CA ILE A 100 2.12 -5.49 14.21
C ILE A 100 3.55 -5.94 14.52
N ARG A 101 4.39 -5.04 15.07
CA ARG A 101 5.78 -5.37 15.43
C ARG A 101 5.84 -6.50 16.45
N ASN A 102 4.98 -6.46 17.47
CA ASN A 102 4.91 -7.49 18.51
C ASN A 102 4.47 -8.83 17.92
N ALA A 103 3.44 -8.84 17.08
CA ALA A 103 2.96 -10.05 16.40
C ALA A 103 4.07 -10.67 15.51
N VAL A 104 4.74 -9.86 14.69
CA VAL A 104 5.84 -10.32 13.83
C VAL A 104 7.03 -10.84 14.67
N ALA A 105 7.36 -10.17 15.78
CA ALA A 105 8.42 -10.61 16.68
C ALA A 105 8.10 -11.96 17.34
N ALA A 106 6.84 -12.20 17.73
CA ALA A 106 6.39 -13.47 18.30
C ALA A 106 6.55 -14.62 17.29
N VAL A 107 6.13 -14.42 16.04
CA VAL A 107 6.30 -15.42 14.97
C VAL A 107 7.78 -15.73 14.73
N LYS A 108 8.64 -14.71 14.64
CA LYS A 108 10.08 -14.90 14.45
C LYS A 108 10.75 -15.61 15.62
N SER A 109 10.25 -15.43 16.84
CA SER A 109 10.79 -16.08 18.03
C SER A 109 10.37 -17.55 18.13
N ALA A 110 9.15 -17.89 17.70
CA ALA A 110 8.66 -19.27 17.65
C ALA A 110 9.34 -20.14 16.57
N GLN A 111 10.02 -19.52 15.61
CA GLN A 111 10.77 -20.19 14.53
C GLN A 111 12.24 -20.48 14.90
N LYS A 112 12.72 -20.01 16.05
CA LYS A 112 14.05 -20.30 16.60
C LYS A 112 13.99 -21.46 17.57
#